data_AF-A0A8C5QV00-F1
#
_entry.id   AF-A0A8C5QV00-F1
#
_cell.length_a   1.000
_cell.length_b   1.000
_cell.length_c   1.000
_cell.angle_alpha   90.00
_cell.angle_beta   90.00
_cell.angle_gamma   90.00
#
_symmetry.space_group_name_H-M   'P 1'
#
loop_
_entity.id
_entity.type
_entity.pdbx_description
1 polymer ?
#
loop_
_entity_poly.entity_id
_entity_poly.type
_entity_poly.pdbx_seq_one_letter_code
_entity_poly.pdbx_strand_id
1 'polypeptide(L)'
;SRSIAARKFLDLPWRTRSFDLLLHFLPTNGLSSPSQMTFQGSPLSDPDYSAKPHVEGLPAPMDLNASLWKRISLSLAAFALLATWFDCVFLWQVDLTARAKDMHARLENCRQQCKALCTSLASILEQKEPTYPPKPEVSKVFTKKIAGYAVCLHYVSWLKQTERDLAILISETAV
;
A
#
# COMPACT_ATOMS: atom_id res chain seq x y z
N SER A 1 -7.78 18.27 18.84
CA SER A 1 -8.88 18.37 17.86
C SER A 1 -8.56 17.48 16.67
N ARG A 2 -9.55 16.72 16.15
CA ARG A 2 -9.42 15.77 15.03
C ARG A 2 -8.88 16.43 13.74
N SER A 3 -9.18 17.71 13.54
CA SER A 3 -8.65 18.55 12.44
C SER A 3 -7.12 18.67 12.47
N ILE A 4 -6.51 18.79 13.65
CA ILE A 4 -5.05 18.90 13.81
C ILE A 4 -4.36 17.58 13.44
N ALA A 5 -4.97 16.44 13.80
CA ALA A 5 -4.44 15.12 13.45
C ALA A 5 -4.51 14.86 11.94
N ALA A 6 -5.60 15.25 11.28
CA ALA A 6 -5.74 15.15 9.83
C ALA A 6 -4.74 16.06 9.08
N ARG A 7 -4.49 17.29 9.56
CA ARG A 7 -3.47 18.18 8.95
C ARG A 7 -2.07 17.61 9.07
N LYS A 8 -1.69 17.14 10.27
CA LYS A 8 -0.41 16.45 10.48
C LYS A 8 -0.23 15.24 9.54
N PHE A 9 -1.31 14.54 9.22
CA PHE A 9 -1.28 13.42 8.27
C PHE A 9 -0.95 13.86 6.83
N LEU A 10 -1.52 14.97 6.35
CA LEU A 10 -1.30 15.48 4.99
C LEU A 10 0.09 16.10 4.79
N ASP A 11 0.73 16.52 5.89
CA ASP A 11 2.09 17.09 5.90
C ASP A 11 3.19 16.01 5.93
N LEU A 12 2.82 14.74 6.09
CA LEU A 12 3.80 13.65 6.09
C LEU A 12 4.38 13.42 4.68
N PRO A 13 5.69 13.08 4.58
CA PRO A 13 6.43 13.01 3.32
C PRO A 13 6.08 11.83 2.38
N TRP A 14 4.94 11.16 2.57
CA TRP A 14 4.55 9.96 1.81
C TRP A 14 4.01 10.26 0.40
N ARG A 15 3.63 11.51 0.08
CA ARG A 15 3.03 11.89 -1.23
C ARG A 15 3.88 11.51 -2.46
N THR A 16 5.19 11.38 -2.31
CA THR A 16 6.11 11.31 -3.46
C THR A 16 6.75 9.95 -3.71
N ARG A 17 6.56 8.94 -2.84
CA ARG A 17 7.42 7.73 -2.85
C ARG A 17 6.71 6.39 -3.12
N SER A 18 5.38 6.34 -3.04
CA SER A 18 4.61 5.10 -3.24
C SER A 18 4.50 4.68 -4.72
N PHE A 19 4.61 5.62 -5.65
CA PHE A 19 4.57 5.35 -7.09
C PHE A 19 5.84 4.67 -7.60
N ASP A 20 7.01 5.00 -7.05
CA ASP A 20 8.29 4.39 -7.44
C ASP A 20 8.32 2.88 -7.17
N LEU A 21 7.59 2.40 -6.17
CA LEU A 21 7.46 0.96 -5.89
C LEU A 21 6.71 0.23 -7.00
N LEU A 22 5.63 0.83 -7.50
CA LEU A 22 4.91 0.25 -8.64
C LEU A 22 5.81 0.19 -9.88
N LEU A 23 6.72 1.15 -10.08
CA LEU A 23 7.68 1.10 -11.20
C LEU A 23 8.68 -0.07 -11.10
N HIS A 24 8.96 -0.59 -9.90
CA HIS A 24 9.79 -1.79 -9.72
C HIS A 24 9.02 -3.11 -9.82
N PHE A 25 7.69 -3.08 -9.68
CA PHE A 25 6.82 -4.26 -9.83
C PHE A 25 6.08 -4.32 -11.18
N LEU A 26 5.98 -3.20 -11.90
CA LEU A 26 5.40 -3.11 -13.24
C LEU A 26 6.49 -3.30 -14.30
N PRO A 27 6.19 -3.97 -15.42
CA PRO A 27 6.92 -3.73 -16.63
C PRO A 27 6.59 -2.30 -17.07
N THR A 28 7.53 -1.38 -16.94
CA THR A 28 7.33 -0.01 -17.41
C THR A 28 7.28 -0.04 -18.93
N ASN A 29 6.08 0.06 -19.50
CA ASN A 29 5.91 0.44 -20.90
C ASN A 29 6.49 1.85 -21.07
N GLY A 30 7.74 1.91 -21.54
CA GLY A 30 8.21 3.02 -22.37
C GLY A 30 9.43 3.82 -21.91
N LEU A 31 9.78 3.96 -20.62
CA LEU A 31 10.74 5.03 -20.23
C LEU A 31 11.68 4.75 -19.04
N SER A 32 12.02 3.50 -18.72
CA SER A 32 13.02 3.22 -17.67
C SER A 32 14.19 2.40 -18.21
N SER A 33 15.41 2.86 -17.91
CA SER A 33 16.69 2.25 -18.31
C SER A 33 16.69 0.71 -18.19
N PRO A 34 17.32 -0.03 -19.15
CA PRO A 34 17.32 -1.50 -19.21
C PRO A 34 17.87 -2.21 -17.96
N SER A 35 18.49 -1.49 -17.02
CA SER A 35 19.00 -2.05 -15.76
C SER A 35 17.94 -2.27 -14.67
N GLN A 36 16.71 -1.74 -14.81
CA GLN A 36 15.64 -1.89 -13.81
C GLN A 36 14.63 -3.00 -14.15
N MET A 37 14.58 -3.45 -15.41
CA MET A 37 13.61 -4.45 -15.91
C MET A 37 13.96 -5.91 -15.58
N THR A 38 15.14 -6.20 -15.04
CA THR A 38 15.69 -7.57 -15.02
C THR A 38 15.37 -8.42 -13.78
N PHE A 39 14.70 -7.87 -12.76
CA PHE A 39 14.55 -8.60 -11.49
C PHE A 39 13.29 -9.48 -11.38
N GLN A 40 12.22 -9.22 -12.14
CA GLN A 40 10.95 -9.93 -11.92
C GLN A 40 10.69 -11.12 -12.85
N GLY A 41 11.34 -11.21 -14.02
CA GLY A 41 11.13 -12.28 -14.99
C GLY A 41 9.70 -12.29 -15.58
N SER A 42 9.50 -12.99 -16.70
CA SER A 42 8.19 -13.14 -17.33
C SER A 42 7.22 -13.91 -16.39
N PRO A 43 5.90 -13.61 -16.40
CA PRO A 43 5.13 -12.66 -17.24
C PRO A 43 5.03 -11.23 -16.70
N LEU A 44 5.61 -10.94 -15.53
CA LEU A 44 5.55 -9.61 -14.92
C LEU A 44 6.45 -8.59 -15.62
N SER A 45 7.39 -9.05 -16.45
CA SER A 45 8.19 -8.22 -17.34
C SER A 45 7.51 -7.96 -18.70
N ASP A 46 6.35 -8.55 -18.97
CA ASP A 46 5.74 -8.50 -20.30
C ASP A 46 4.89 -7.23 -20.47
N PRO A 47 5.07 -6.46 -21.56
CA PRO A 47 4.43 -5.16 -21.76
C PRO A 47 2.89 -5.23 -21.86
N ASP A 48 2.34 -6.39 -22.18
CA ASP A 48 0.90 -6.62 -22.35
C ASP A 48 0.21 -7.26 -21.13
N TYR A 49 0.95 -7.49 -20.03
CA TYR A 49 0.38 -8.09 -18.82
C TYR A 49 -0.51 -7.10 -18.06
N SER A 50 -1.83 -7.16 -18.27
CA SER A 50 -2.82 -6.27 -17.62
C SER A 50 -3.61 -6.92 -16.47
N ALA A 51 -3.20 -8.10 -16.00
CA ALA A 51 -3.96 -8.78 -14.95
C ALA A 51 -3.85 -8.01 -13.62
N LYS A 52 -4.98 -7.44 -13.16
CA LYS A 52 -5.14 -7.05 -11.76
C LYS A 52 -5.20 -8.35 -10.95
N PRO A 53 -4.14 -8.76 -10.25
CA PRO A 53 -4.11 -10.07 -9.67
C PRO A 53 -5.09 -10.13 -8.51
N HIS A 54 -6.01 -11.10 -8.54
CA HIS A 54 -6.86 -11.36 -7.41
C HIS A 54 -6.06 -12.12 -6.36
N VAL A 55 -5.96 -11.55 -5.17
CA VAL A 55 -5.32 -12.17 -4.01
C VAL A 55 -6.32 -12.14 -2.87
N GLU A 56 -6.71 -13.32 -2.42
CA GLU A 56 -7.67 -13.46 -1.32
C GLU A 56 -7.14 -12.80 -0.04
N GLY A 57 -8.04 -12.12 0.68
CA GLY A 57 -7.70 -11.48 1.94
C GLY A 57 -6.92 -10.16 1.82
N LEU A 58 -6.78 -9.59 0.63
CA LEU A 58 -6.52 -8.15 0.45
C LEU A 58 -7.78 -7.33 0.76
N PRO A 59 -7.64 -6.05 1.16
CA PRO A 59 -8.80 -5.19 1.38
C PRO A 59 -9.57 -5.01 0.07
N ALA A 60 -10.91 -5.13 0.15
CA ALA A 60 -11.80 -4.82 -0.96
C ALA A 60 -11.60 -3.38 -1.46
N PRO A 61 -12.05 -3.01 -2.67
CA PRO A 61 -12.09 -1.62 -3.08
C PRO A 61 -12.92 -0.77 -2.11
N MET A 62 -12.54 0.49 -1.91
CA MET A 62 -13.29 1.39 -1.05
C MET A 62 -14.71 1.62 -1.61
N ASP A 63 -15.71 1.51 -0.73
CA ASP A 63 -17.07 1.96 -1.03
C ASP A 63 -17.14 3.49 -1.01
N LEU A 64 -17.21 4.10 -2.19
CA LEU A 64 -17.26 5.55 -2.36
C LEU A 64 -18.63 6.15 -2.00
N ASN A 65 -19.68 5.33 -1.89
CA ASN A 65 -21.01 5.79 -1.49
C ASN A 65 -21.16 5.86 0.05
N ALA A 66 -20.21 5.29 0.79
CA ALA A 66 -20.20 5.36 2.24
C ALA A 66 -19.95 6.80 2.75
N SER A 67 -20.47 7.11 3.94
CA SER A 67 -20.22 8.41 4.56
C SER A 67 -18.72 8.65 4.79
N LEU A 68 -18.29 9.92 4.81
CA LEU A 68 -16.88 10.28 4.96
C LEU A 68 -16.21 9.58 6.16
N TRP A 69 -16.84 9.64 7.34
CA TRP A 69 -16.35 8.95 8.54
C TRP A 69 -16.27 7.44 8.38
N LYS A 70 -17.24 6.84 7.66
CA LYS A 70 -17.19 5.41 7.36
C LYS A 70 -16.03 5.08 6.43
N ARG A 71 -15.75 5.91 5.42
CA ARG A 71 -14.60 5.74 4.51
C ARG A 71 -13.25 5.87 5.22
N ILE A 72 -13.13 6.77 6.19
CA ILE A 72 -11.94 6.88 7.06
C ILE A 72 -11.79 5.62 7.93
N SER A 73 -12.88 5.10 8.50
CA SER A 73 -12.88 3.82 9.25
C SER A 73 -12.50 2.62 8.38
N LEU A 74 -13.01 2.56 7.15
CA LEU A 74 -12.62 1.54 6.17
C LEU A 74 -11.13 1.65 5.80
N SER A 75 -10.61 2.88 5.70
CA SER A 75 -9.19 3.14 5.43
C SER A 75 -8.30 2.63 6.58
N LEU A 76 -8.70 2.87 7.84
CA LEU A 76 -8.01 2.31 9.00
C LEU A 76 -7.92 0.78 8.92
N ALA A 77 -9.05 0.12 8.65
CA ALA A 77 -9.09 -1.33 8.50
C ALA A 77 -8.20 -1.82 7.34
N ALA A 78 -8.20 -1.12 6.21
CA ALA A 78 -7.40 -1.47 5.04
C ALA A 78 -5.89 -1.32 5.30
N PHE A 79 -5.42 -0.25 5.93
CA PHE A 79 -4.00 -0.07 6.21
C PHE A 79 -3.47 -1.02 7.28
N ALA A 80 -4.26 -1.32 8.31
CA ALA A 80 -3.92 -2.36 9.27
C ALA A 80 -3.76 -3.73 8.58
N LEU A 81 -4.65 -4.05 7.63
CA LEU A 81 -4.55 -5.29 6.86
C LEU A 81 -3.34 -5.29 5.91
N LEU A 82 -3.11 -4.20 5.19
CA LEU A 82 -1.98 -4.06 4.27
C LEU A 82 -0.64 -4.09 5.01
N ALA A 83 -0.55 -3.58 6.24
CA ALA A 83 0.66 -3.69 7.06
C ALA A 83 1.08 -5.15 7.27
N THR A 84 0.12 -6.04 7.60
CA THR A 84 0.41 -7.48 7.76
C THR A 84 0.85 -8.14 6.45
N TRP A 85 0.29 -7.70 5.32
CA TRP A 85 0.72 -8.16 3.99
C TRP A 85 2.13 -7.67 3.65
N PHE A 86 2.46 -6.40 3.92
CA PHE A 86 3.80 -5.87 3.70
C PHE A 86 4.85 -6.55 4.58
N ASP A 87 4.52 -6.92 5.82
CA ASP A 87 5.42 -7.74 6.66
C ASP A 87 5.75 -9.07 5.96
N CYS A 88 4.76 -9.76 5.38
CA CYS A 88 4.98 -11.02 4.65
C CYS A 88 5.76 -10.82 3.33
N VAL A 89 5.35 -9.83 2.52
CA VAL A 89 5.98 -9.52 1.23
C VAL A 89 7.44 -9.11 1.40
N PHE A 90 7.75 -8.34 2.43
CA PHE A 90 9.12 -7.96 2.74
C PHE A 90 9.99 -9.20 3.01
N LEU A 91 9.53 -10.11 3.89
CA LEU A 91 10.24 -11.36 4.19
C LEU A 91 10.42 -12.23 2.94
N TRP A 92 9.38 -12.35 2.11
CA TRP A 92 9.46 -13.07 0.84
C TRP A 92 10.48 -12.47 -0.11
N GLN A 93 10.56 -11.14 -0.22
CA GLN A 93 11.49 -10.49 -1.14
C GLN A 93 12.94 -10.52 -0.66
N VAL A 94 13.17 -10.49 0.66
CA VAL A 94 14.49 -10.70 1.26
C VAL A 94 15.02 -12.10 0.89
N ASP A 95 14.16 -13.12 0.99
CA ASP A 95 14.46 -14.50 0.63
C ASP A 95 14.68 -14.69 -0.89
N LEU A 96 13.79 -14.14 -1.72
CA LEU A 96 13.83 -14.32 -3.18
C LEU A 96 14.93 -13.50 -3.89
N THR A 97 15.26 -12.33 -3.37
CA THR A 97 16.10 -11.34 -4.09
C THR A 97 17.08 -10.64 -3.15
N ALA A 98 17.93 -11.40 -2.48
CA ALA A 98 18.89 -10.89 -1.48
C ALA A 98 19.78 -9.71 -1.95
N ARG A 99 19.98 -9.54 -3.26
CA ARG A 99 20.79 -8.44 -3.83
C ARG A 99 20.00 -7.16 -4.12
N ALA A 100 18.67 -7.19 -4.09
CA ALA A 100 17.79 -6.07 -4.45
C ALA A 100 17.57 -5.10 -3.25
N LYS A 101 18.67 -4.57 -2.69
CA LYS A 101 18.66 -3.74 -1.47
C LYS A 101 17.75 -2.52 -1.57
N ASP A 102 17.71 -1.85 -2.73
CA ASP A 102 16.87 -0.68 -2.95
C ASP A 102 15.38 -1.03 -2.89
N MET A 103 14.99 -2.17 -3.46
CA MET A 103 13.62 -2.67 -3.38
C MET A 103 13.24 -3.01 -1.95
N HIS A 104 14.13 -3.66 -1.20
CA HIS A 104 13.90 -3.97 0.22
C HIS A 104 13.71 -2.68 1.04
N ALA A 105 14.58 -1.68 0.86
CA ALA A 105 14.46 -0.40 1.56
C ALA A 105 13.13 0.31 1.25
N ARG A 106 12.66 0.23 0.00
CA ARG A 106 11.36 0.80 -0.40
C ARG A 106 10.18 0.03 0.20
N LEU A 107 10.20 -1.30 0.15
CA LEU A 107 9.17 -2.15 0.77
C LEU A 107 9.09 -1.91 2.28
N GLU A 108 10.23 -1.80 2.94
CA GLU A 108 10.32 -1.43 4.36
C GLU A 108 9.70 -0.06 4.61
N ASN A 109 9.98 0.92 3.76
CA ASN A 109 9.38 2.25 3.87
C ASN A 109 7.85 2.19 3.76
N CYS A 110 7.31 1.47 2.76
CA CYS A 110 5.86 1.31 2.63
C CYS A 110 5.22 0.58 3.80
N ARG A 111 5.90 -0.42 4.36
CA ARG A 111 5.48 -1.11 5.58
C ARG A 111 5.38 -0.16 6.76
N GLN A 112 6.41 0.66 6.98
CA GLN A 112 6.43 1.69 8.03
C GLN A 112 5.35 2.76 7.80
N GLN A 113 5.16 3.18 6.55
CA GLN A 113 4.09 4.12 6.19
C GLN A 113 2.72 3.54 6.49
N CYS A 114 2.40 2.31 6.08
CA CYS A 114 1.14 1.65 6.42
C CYS A 114 0.85 1.67 7.92
N LYS A 115 1.87 1.35 8.74
CA LYS A 115 1.75 1.38 10.22
C LYS A 115 1.48 2.80 10.73
N ALA A 116 2.23 3.79 10.26
CA ALA A 116 2.01 5.19 10.64
C ALA A 116 0.63 5.74 10.22
N LEU A 117 0.16 5.37 9.03
CA LEU A 117 -1.18 5.71 8.54
C LEU A 117 -2.26 5.09 9.44
N CYS A 118 -2.10 3.81 9.80
CA CYS A 118 -2.99 3.10 10.73
C CYS A 118 -3.08 3.82 12.08
N THR A 119 -1.95 4.12 12.73
CA THR A 119 -1.92 4.85 14.00
C THR A 119 -2.58 6.22 13.90
N SER A 120 -2.33 6.95 12.80
CA SER A 120 -2.90 8.28 12.61
C SER A 120 -4.41 8.25 12.41
N LEU A 121 -4.91 7.30 11.60
CA LEU A 121 -6.34 7.13 11.37
C LEU A 121 -7.07 6.66 12.63
N ALA A 122 -6.46 5.75 13.40
CA ALA A 122 -6.95 5.34 14.71
C ALA A 122 -7.06 6.52 15.67
N SER A 123 -6.07 7.42 15.67
CA SER A 123 -6.10 8.66 16.44
C SER A 123 -7.23 9.60 16.01
N ILE A 124 -7.44 9.79 14.69
CA ILE A 124 -8.52 10.63 14.14
C ILE A 124 -9.90 10.09 14.52
N LEU A 125 -10.06 8.76 14.49
CA LEU A 125 -11.30 8.07 14.81
C LEU A 125 -11.51 7.88 16.32
N GLU A 126 -10.49 8.17 17.14
CA GLU A 126 -10.46 7.87 18.58
C GLU A 126 -10.75 6.38 18.86
N GLN A 127 -10.17 5.51 18.02
CA GLN A 127 -10.35 4.06 18.08
C GLN A 127 -9.00 3.37 18.26
N LYS A 128 -9.05 2.11 18.72
CA LYS A 128 -7.86 1.25 18.74
C LYS A 128 -7.54 0.76 17.33
N GLU A 129 -6.25 0.61 17.05
CA GLU A 129 -5.78 0.00 15.80
C GLU A 129 -6.32 -1.45 15.65
N PRO A 130 -6.93 -1.79 14.51
CA PRO A 130 -7.33 -3.16 14.22
C PRO A 130 -6.11 -4.08 14.21
N THR A 131 -6.25 -5.27 14.79
CA THR A 131 -5.21 -6.31 14.71
C THR A 131 -5.69 -7.39 13.77
N TYR A 132 -4.86 -7.75 12.81
CA TYR A 132 -5.10 -8.87 11.89
C TYR A 132 -4.04 -9.95 12.09
N PRO A 133 -4.41 -11.23 11.92
CA PRO A 133 -3.42 -12.29 11.94
C PRO A 133 -2.44 -12.13 10.77
N PRO A 134 -1.20 -12.65 10.91
CA PRO A 134 -0.28 -12.77 9.79
C PRO A 134 -0.94 -13.48 8.61
N LYS A 135 -0.60 -13.05 7.39
CA LYS A 135 -1.20 -13.60 6.17
C LYS A 135 -0.57 -14.94 5.81
N PRO A 136 -1.31 -15.83 5.12
CA PRO A 136 -0.89 -17.20 4.88
C PRO A 136 0.45 -17.27 4.15
N GLU A 137 1.23 -18.30 4.49
CA GLU A 137 2.47 -18.60 3.78
C GLU A 137 2.15 -19.00 2.34
N VAL A 138 2.57 -18.16 1.40
CA VAL A 138 2.51 -18.47 -0.02
C VAL A 138 3.77 -19.24 -0.38
N SER A 139 3.64 -20.52 -0.75
CA SER A 139 4.81 -21.38 -1.04
C SER A 139 5.45 -21.13 -2.41
N LYS A 140 4.64 -20.81 -3.43
CA LYS A 140 5.11 -20.66 -4.82
C LYS A 140 5.71 -19.28 -5.07
N VAL A 141 6.93 -19.24 -5.62
CA VAL A 141 7.68 -18.02 -5.95
C VAL A 141 6.87 -17.05 -6.82
N PHE A 142 6.23 -17.55 -7.88
CA PHE A 142 5.41 -16.73 -8.76
C PHE A 142 4.24 -16.09 -8.00
N THR A 143 3.55 -16.86 -7.15
CA THR A 143 2.45 -16.35 -6.33
C THR A 143 2.91 -15.32 -5.31
N LYS A 144 4.11 -15.46 -4.72
CA LYS A 144 4.71 -14.42 -3.84
C LYS A 144 4.93 -13.10 -4.59
N LYS A 145 5.43 -13.15 -5.83
CA LYS A 145 5.62 -11.96 -6.68
C LYS A 145 4.31 -11.29 -7.04
N ILE A 146 3.33 -12.08 -7.49
CA ILE A 146 1.97 -11.61 -7.81
C ILE A 146 1.29 -10.97 -6.59
N ALA A 147 1.42 -11.59 -5.41
CA ALA A 147 0.91 -11.04 -4.18
C ALA A 147 1.58 -9.72 -3.81
N GLY A 148 2.91 -9.63 -3.90
CA GLY A 148 3.65 -8.38 -3.67
C GLY A 148 3.19 -7.24 -4.58
N TYR A 149 3.00 -7.53 -5.86
CA TYR A 149 2.47 -6.57 -6.83
C TYR A 149 1.04 -6.12 -6.47
N ALA A 150 0.13 -7.06 -6.18
CA ALA A 150 -1.24 -6.74 -5.80
C ALA A 150 -1.31 -5.90 -4.51
N VAL A 151 -0.50 -6.21 -3.49
CA VAL A 151 -0.39 -5.43 -2.26
C VAL A 151 -0.01 -3.97 -2.57
N CYS A 152 0.99 -3.76 -3.43
CA CYS A 152 1.41 -2.41 -3.82
C CYS A 152 0.32 -1.64 -4.57
N LEU A 153 -0.43 -2.29 -5.46
CA LEU A 153 -1.57 -1.68 -6.17
C LEU A 153 -2.67 -1.25 -5.20
N HIS A 154 -3.05 -2.14 -4.28
CA HIS A 154 -4.07 -1.84 -3.27
C HIS A 154 -3.61 -0.70 -2.36
N TYR A 155 -2.35 -0.71 -1.92
CA TYR A 155 -1.77 0.36 -1.11
C TYR A 155 -1.91 1.73 -1.78
N VAL A 156 -1.50 1.85 -3.05
CA VAL A 156 -1.56 3.12 -3.79
C VAL A 156 -3.00 3.58 -4.00
N SER A 157 -3.91 2.65 -4.29
CA SER A 157 -5.34 2.96 -4.45
C SER A 157 -5.96 3.49 -3.16
N TRP A 158 -5.74 2.79 -2.05
CA TRP A 158 -6.24 3.19 -0.72
C TRP A 158 -5.61 4.49 -0.25
N LEU A 159 -4.31 4.70 -0.48
CA LEU A 159 -3.61 5.95 -0.14
C LEU A 159 -4.22 7.16 -0.84
N LYS A 160 -4.39 7.09 -2.17
CA LYS A 160 -5.00 8.17 -2.96
C LYS A 160 -6.40 8.52 -2.47
N GLN A 161 -7.20 7.52 -2.14
CA GLN A 161 -8.56 7.77 -1.70
C GLN A 161 -8.61 8.33 -0.27
N THR A 162 -7.79 7.79 0.63
CA THR A 162 -7.68 8.28 2.02
C THR A 162 -7.20 9.73 2.06
N GLU A 163 -6.26 10.10 1.19
CA GLU A 163 -5.80 11.48 1.05
C GLU A 163 -6.96 12.44 0.70
N ARG A 164 -7.78 12.07 -0.29
CA ARG A 164 -8.95 12.86 -0.67
C ARG A 164 -9.94 12.98 0.47
N ASP A 165 -10.19 11.90 1.18
CA ASP A 165 -11.15 11.86 2.28
C ASP A 165 -10.68 12.76 3.44
N LEU A 166 -9.40 12.72 3.77
CA LEU A 166 -8.85 13.60 4.81
C LEU A 166 -8.82 15.07 4.39
N ALA A 167 -8.60 15.37 3.11
CA ALA A 167 -8.72 16.72 2.59
C ALA A 167 -10.15 17.26 2.75
N ILE A 168 -11.16 16.45 2.44
CA ILE A 168 -12.58 16.79 2.67
C ILE A 168 -12.82 17.03 4.17
N LEU A 169 -12.34 16.13 5.04
CA LEU A 169 -12.51 16.26 6.49
C LEU A 169 -11.91 17.57 7.03
N ILE A 170 -10.74 17.95 6.55
CA ILE A 170 -10.10 19.22 6.96
C ILE A 170 -10.93 20.42 6.50
N SER A 171 -11.48 20.37 5.29
CA SER A 171 -12.32 21.45 4.76
C SER A 171 -13.63 21.62 5.55
N GLU A 172 -14.26 20.52 5.97
CA GLU A 172 -15.50 20.55 6.77
C GLU A 172 -15.28 21.01 8.22
N THR A 173 -14.07 20.78 8.77
CA THR A 173 -13.75 21.14 10.16
C THR A 173 -13.05 22.50 10.32
N ALA A 174 -12.84 23.22 9.21
CA ALA A 174 -12.26 24.56 9.20
C ALA A 174 -13.33 25.68 9.17
N VAL A 175 -14.61 25.32 9.08
CA VAL A 175 -15.79 26.18 9.23
C VAL A 175 -16.25 26.13 10.68
#